data_AF-A0AAJ0A776-F1
#
_entry.id   AF-A0AAJ0A776-F1
#
_cell.length_a   1.000
_cell.length_b   1.000
_cell.length_c   1.000
_cell.angle_alpha   90.00
_cell.angle_beta   90.00
_cell.angle_gamma   90.00
#
_symmetry.space_group_name_H-M   'P 1'
#
loop_
_entity.id
_entity.type
_entity.pdbx_description
1 polymer ?
#
loop_
_entity_poly.entity_id
_entity_poly.type
_entity_poly.pdbx_seq_one_letter_code
_entity_poly.pdbx_strand_id
1 'polypeptide(L)'
;MLGMQHDLLRYYKHYVLTWQHPSSGLVFNRAESFAFLDRMWTTGIHQPLRLMRIYCPSARDSVFEMAHSAYTVMCMLYETVDSSSRNSIAEALADISRFVSVMTSDLESDRIAPGYISRYWYTITTEITPNVGRLYHHIALTALEGILQRTFYLAKSLCISYPFPDAHEAWMCHLKKLECRLNASPSEVAIPGSPAAEVSDHEFAVGVIEGLKIGN
;
A
#
# COMPACT_ATOMS: atom_id res chain seq x y z
N MET A 1 3.32 22.86 9.06
CA MET A 1 2.68 21.53 8.96
C MET A 1 3.73 20.41 8.90
N LEU A 2 4.71 20.47 7.99
CA LEU A 2 5.79 19.48 7.85
C LEU A 2 6.59 19.23 9.15
N GLY A 3 7.08 20.29 9.81
CA GLY A 3 7.90 20.15 11.03
C GLY A 3 7.23 19.34 12.15
N MET A 4 5.95 19.57 12.42
CA MET A 4 5.20 18.81 13.43
C MET A 4 5.10 17.32 13.09
N GLN A 5 4.98 16.97 11.81
CA GLN A 5 4.89 15.57 11.37
C GLN A 5 6.24 14.84 11.54
N HIS A 6 7.36 15.50 11.23
CA HIS A 6 8.68 14.93 11.48
C HIS A 6 8.95 14.74 12.97
N ASP A 7 8.54 15.68 13.82
CA ASP A 7 8.69 15.57 15.27
C ASP A 7 7.82 14.44 15.84
N LEU A 8 6.61 14.27 15.31
CA LEU A 8 5.70 13.19 15.70
C LEU A 8 6.28 11.81 15.33
N LEU A 9 6.81 11.64 14.12
CA LEU A 9 7.47 10.40 13.71
C LEU A 9 8.74 10.12 14.55
N ARG A 10 9.50 11.16 14.91
CA ARG A 10 10.64 11.02 15.82
C ARG A 10 10.20 10.57 17.21
N TYR A 11 9.09 11.12 17.71
CA TYR A 11 8.48 10.68 18.97
C TYR A 11 8.04 9.22 18.89
N TYR A 12 7.36 8.79 17.82
CA TYR A 12 6.99 7.38 17.63
C TYR A 12 8.20 6.46 17.59
N LYS A 13 9.25 6.83 16.85
CA LYS A 13 10.51 6.07 16.84
C LYS A 13 11.09 5.90 18.24
N HIS A 14 11.16 6.99 19.01
CA HIS A 14 11.67 6.92 20.38
C HIS A 14 10.79 6.03 21.26
N TYR A 15 9.47 6.17 21.16
CA TYR A 15 8.52 5.34 21.87
C TYR A 15 8.73 3.85 21.61
N VAL A 16 8.87 3.44 20.34
CA VAL A 16 9.12 2.05 19.95
C VAL A 16 10.44 1.52 20.53
N LEU A 17 11.50 2.33 20.51
CA LEU A 17 12.78 1.95 21.11
C LEU A 17 12.69 1.81 22.64
N THR A 18 11.93 2.68 23.31
CA THR A 18 11.71 2.56 24.76
C THR A 18 10.87 1.35 25.13
N TRP A 19 9.94 0.95 24.25
CA TRP A 19 9.16 -0.28 24.44
C TRP A 19 10.06 -1.51 24.45
N GLN A 20 11.05 -1.59 23.56
CA GLN A 20 12.01 -2.70 23.51
C GLN A 20 12.91 -2.81 24.75
N HIS A 21 12.95 -1.80 25.63
CA HIS A 21 13.88 -1.78 26.75
C HIS A 21 13.54 -2.89 27.77
N PRO A 22 14.52 -3.68 28.28
CA PRO A 22 14.27 -4.79 29.20
C PRO A 22 13.44 -4.44 30.45
N SER A 23 13.50 -3.17 30.88
CA SER A 23 12.74 -2.66 32.05
C SER A 23 11.31 -2.20 31.73
N SER A 24 10.87 -2.24 30.46
CA SER A 24 9.56 -1.72 30.01
C SER A 24 8.38 -2.62 30.36
N GLY A 25 8.62 -3.93 30.59
CA GLY A 25 7.58 -4.94 30.75
C GLY A 25 6.65 -4.75 31.96
N LEU A 26 6.99 -3.87 32.90
CA LEU A 26 6.18 -3.52 34.06
C LEU A 26 5.25 -2.33 33.83
N VAL A 27 5.41 -1.58 32.73
CA VAL A 27 4.80 -0.25 32.54
C VAL A 27 3.76 -0.24 31.42
N PHE A 28 3.83 -1.15 30.46
CA PHE A 28 2.94 -1.11 29.28
C PHE A 28 1.69 -1.99 29.43
N ASN A 29 0.54 -1.35 29.49
CA ASN A 29 -0.76 -2.00 29.34
C ASN A 29 -1.03 -2.32 27.85
N ARG A 30 -1.09 -3.61 27.50
CA ARG A 30 -1.32 -4.08 26.12
C ARG A 30 -2.53 -3.46 25.43
N ALA A 31 -3.64 -3.25 26.14
CA ALA A 31 -4.86 -2.69 25.53
C ALA A 31 -4.67 -1.22 25.13
N GLU A 32 -4.06 -0.41 26.00
CA GLU A 32 -3.72 0.99 25.69
C GLU A 32 -2.72 1.08 24.55
N SER A 33 -1.81 0.11 24.48
CA SER A 33 -0.84 0.04 23.42
C SER A 33 -1.45 -0.26 22.04
N PHE A 34 -2.42 -1.17 21.93
CA PHE A 34 -3.09 -1.40 20.64
C PHE A 34 -3.87 -0.17 20.18
N ALA A 35 -4.58 0.49 21.09
CA ALA A 35 -5.26 1.74 20.78
C ALA A 35 -4.26 2.86 20.40
N PHE A 36 -3.05 2.85 20.97
CA PHE A 36 -1.97 3.75 20.55
C PHE A 36 -1.48 3.43 19.14
N LEU A 37 -1.22 2.17 18.81
CA LEU A 37 -0.77 1.75 17.46
C LEU A 37 -1.81 2.10 16.39
N ASP A 38 -3.08 1.88 16.68
CA ASP A 38 -4.18 2.24 15.78
C ASP A 38 -4.26 3.75 15.54
N ARG A 39 -4.20 4.58 16.59
CA ARG A 39 -4.17 6.04 16.46
C ARG A 39 -2.90 6.54 15.75
N MET A 40 -1.76 5.94 16.05
CA MET A 40 -0.47 6.24 15.43
C MET A 40 -0.55 6.01 13.93
N TRP A 41 -1.13 4.88 13.50
CA TRP A 41 -1.34 4.61 12.08
C TRP A 41 -2.37 5.56 11.46
N THR A 42 -3.61 5.53 11.93
CA THR A 42 -4.75 6.23 11.30
C THR A 42 -4.56 7.74 11.26
N THR A 43 -4.20 8.32 12.40
CA THR A 43 -4.14 9.77 12.60
C THR A 43 -2.71 10.31 12.47
N GLY A 44 -1.72 9.54 12.93
CA GLY A 44 -0.32 9.98 12.97
C GLY A 44 0.47 9.76 11.68
N ILE A 45 0.06 8.82 10.83
CA ILE A 45 0.82 8.44 9.63
C ILE A 45 -0.05 8.51 8.36
N HIS A 46 -1.12 7.72 8.30
CA HIS A 46 -1.94 7.54 7.11
C HIS A 46 -2.63 8.84 6.67
N GLN A 47 -3.35 9.51 7.58
CA GLN A 47 -4.02 10.77 7.25
C GLN A 47 -3.03 11.88 6.86
N PRO A 48 -1.92 12.12 7.57
CA PRO A 48 -0.89 13.07 7.14
C PRO A 48 -0.30 12.79 5.76
N LEU A 49 0.06 11.54 5.44
CA LEU A 49 0.56 11.15 4.11
C LEU A 49 -0.45 11.51 3.01
N ARG A 50 -1.73 11.16 3.24
CA ARG A 50 -2.82 11.48 2.30
C ARG A 50 -3.00 12.99 2.13
N LEU A 51 -3.03 13.76 3.21
CA LEU A 51 -3.20 15.22 3.15
C LEU A 51 -2.01 15.90 2.48
N MET A 52 -0.79 15.48 2.80
CA MET A 52 0.41 16.08 2.20
C MET A 52 0.50 15.82 0.70
N ARG A 53 0.06 14.64 0.22
CA ARG A 53 -0.06 14.37 -1.22
C ARG A 53 -1.01 15.34 -1.93
N ILE A 54 -2.15 15.65 -1.31
CA ILE A 54 -3.19 16.50 -1.91
C ILE A 54 -2.81 17.99 -1.84
N TYR A 55 -2.33 18.45 -0.69
CA TYR A 55 -2.18 19.88 -0.40
C TYR A 55 -0.75 20.39 -0.56
N CYS A 56 0.26 19.52 -0.68
CA CYS A 56 1.66 19.92 -0.81
C CYS A 56 2.38 19.18 -1.97
N PRO A 57 1.85 19.20 -3.21
CA PRO A 57 2.46 18.49 -4.33
C PRO A 57 3.86 19.02 -4.68
N SER A 58 4.15 20.29 -4.40
CA SER A 58 5.46 20.90 -4.62
C SER A 58 6.52 20.51 -3.59
N ALA A 59 6.14 19.92 -2.44
CA ALA A 59 7.04 19.52 -1.37
C ALA A 59 7.35 18.02 -1.39
N ARG A 60 7.52 17.46 -2.60
CA ARG A 60 7.63 16.02 -2.87
C ARG A 60 8.70 15.33 -2.02
N ASP A 61 9.88 15.94 -1.90
CA ASP A 61 11.00 15.40 -1.12
C ASP A 61 10.63 15.23 0.36
N SER A 62 9.98 16.23 0.97
CA SER A 62 9.53 16.15 2.36
C SER A 62 8.45 15.08 2.56
N VAL A 63 7.57 14.86 1.58
CA VAL A 63 6.58 13.78 1.63
C VAL A 63 7.27 12.41 1.57
N PHE A 64 8.31 12.26 0.74
CA PHE A 64 9.10 11.02 0.69
C PHE A 64 9.89 10.78 1.98
N GLU A 65 10.53 11.80 2.54
CA GLU A 65 11.21 11.70 3.84
C GLU A 65 10.26 11.27 4.95
N MET A 66 9.03 11.81 4.94
CA MET A 66 7.99 11.42 5.88
C MET A 66 7.56 9.97 5.67
N ALA A 67 7.30 9.54 4.42
CA ALA A 67 6.94 8.17 4.10
C ALA A 67 8.05 7.17 4.49
N HIS A 68 9.31 7.50 4.22
CA HIS A 68 10.47 6.69 4.60
C HIS A 68 10.62 6.59 6.13
N SER A 69 10.43 7.70 6.84
CA SER A 69 10.46 7.73 8.31
C SER A 69 9.33 6.90 8.91
N ALA A 70 8.11 7.01 8.36
CA ALA A 70 6.97 6.21 8.77
C ALA A 70 7.20 4.71 8.51
N TYR A 71 7.71 4.35 7.32
CA TYR A 71 8.07 2.97 6.98
C TYR A 71 9.08 2.40 7.97
N THR A 72 10.11 3.17 8.32
CA THR A 72 11.12 2.78 9.30
C THR A 72 10.51 2.49 10.67
N VAL A 73 9.63 3.37 11.17
CA VAL A 73 8.93 3.16 12.45
C VAL A 73 8.05 1.91 12.40
N MET A 74 7.33 1.69 11.31
CA MET A 74 6.49 0.51 11.14
C MET A 74 7.30 -0.80 11.05
N CYS A 75 8.47 -0.80 10.42
CA CYS A 75 9.38 -1.96 10.43
C CYS A 75 9.87 -2.26 11.86
N MET A 76 10.27 -1.24 12.62
CA MET A 76 10.68 -1.43 14.01
C MET A 76 9.54 -2.02 14.86
N LEU A 77 8.31 -1.58 14.62
CA LEU A 77 7.13 -2.14 15.26
C LEU A 77 6.90 -3.60 14.87
N TYR A 78 7.00 -3.93 13.59
CA TYR A 78 6.79 -5.29 13.09
C TYR A 78 7.71 -6.31 13.77
N GLU A 79 8.98 -5.94 13.99
CA GLU A 79 9.99 -6.76 14.65
C GLU A 79 9.76 -6.89 16.18
N THR A 80 8.97 -6.01 16.78
CA THR A 80 8.84 -5.91 18.26
C THR A 80 7.54 -6.40 18.82
N VAL A 81 6.44 -6.18 18.10
CA VAL A 81 5.14 -6.59 18.59
C VAL A 81 4.98 -8.11 18.49
N ASP A 82 3.99 -8.60 19.22
CA ASP A 82 3.60 -10.00 19.14
C ASP A 82 2.95 -10.34 17.79
N SER A 83 2.78 -11.64 17.53
CA SER A 83 2.19 -12.15 16.29
C SER A 83 0.76 -11.65 16.06
N SER A 84 0.05 -11.23 17.10
CA SER A 84 -1.35 -10.79 16.99
C SER A 84 -1.51 -9.47 16.21
N SER A 85 -0.51 -8.57 16.32
CA SER A 85 -0.55 -7.25 15.69
C SER A 85 0.31 -7.10 14.44
N ARG A 86 1.16 -8.10 14.14
CA ARG A 86 2.02 -8.10 12.95
C ARG A 86 1.22 -7.95 11.66
N ASN A 87 0.02 -8.52 11.59
CA ASN A 87 -0.80 -8.43 10.39
C ASN A 87 -1.19 -6.99 10.03
N SER A 88 -1.70 -6.23 11.01
CA SER A 88 -2.08 -4.82 10.80
C SER A 88 -0.88 -3.94 10.47
N ILE A 89 0.29 -4.24 11.05
CA ILE A 89 1.53 -3.52 10.75
C ILE A 89 2.05 -3.87 9.34
N ALA A 90 1.98 -5.14 8.93
CA ALA A 90 2.33 -5.56 7.57
C ALA A 90 1.43 -4.89 6.54
N GLU A 91 0.12 -4.81 6.78
CA GLU A 91 -0.82 -4.09 5.92
C GLU A 91 -0.44 -2.59 5.81
N ALA A 92 -0.12 -1.94 6.93
CA ALA A 92 0.32 -0.56 6.94
C ALA A 92 1.67 -0.34 6.21
N LEU A 93 2.62 -1.27 6.33
CA LEU A 93 3.86 -1.26 5.55
C LEU A 93 3.57 -1.36 4.06
N ALA A 94 2.64 -2.24 3.67
CA ALA A 94 2.19 -2.37 2.29
C ALA A 94 1.57 -1.08 1.75
N ASP A 95 0.73 -0.41 2.55
CA ASP A 95 0.09 0.86 2.22
C ASP A 95 1.08 2.00 2.06
N ILE A 96 2.08 2.11 2.94
CA ILE A 96 3.15 3.12 2.81
C ILE A 96 3.95 2.89 1.52
N SER A 97 4.36 1.64 1.23
CA SER A 97 5.09 1.33 0.00
C SER A 97 4.25 1.59 -1.25
N ARG A 98 2.94 1.30 -1.20
CA ARG A 98 2.01 1.63 -2.28
C ARG A 98 1.92 3.13 -2.49
N PHE A 99 1.81 3.89 -1.41
CA PHE A 99 1.79 5.35 -1.44
C PHE A 99 3.03 5.91 -2.14
N VAL A 100 4.22 5.41 -1.79
CA VAL A 100 5.48 5.77 -2.45
C VAL A 100 5.47 5.37 -3.93
N SER A 101 5.01 4.16 -4.27
CA SER A 101 4.92 3.69 -5.67
C SER A 101 4.05 4.58 -6.55
N VAL A 102 2.95 5.09 -6.01
CA VAL A 102 2.06 6.02 -6.72
C VAL A 102 2.75 7.37 -6.88
N MET A 103 3.45 7.80 -5.84
CA MET A 103 4.17 9.05 -5.89
C MET A 103 5.35 9.03 -6.83
N THR A 104 6.01 7.89 -7.07
CA THR A 104 7.15 7.76 -8.00
C THR A 104 6.75 7.30 -9.40
N SER A 105 5.45 7.20 -9.69
CA SER A 105 4.98 6.57 -10.92
C SER A 105 5.49 7.32 -12.18
N ASP A 106 5.47 8.65 -12.14
CA ASP A 106 6.03 9.55 -13.16
C ASP A 106 7.57 9.51 -13.32
N LEU A 107 8.29 8.79 -12.45
CA LEU A 107 9.75 8.69 -12.49
C LEU A 107 10.16 7.32 -13.03
N GLU A 108 10.64 7.29 -14.28
CA GLU A 108 11.08 6.07 -14.99
C GLU A 108 12.12 5.23 -14.20
N SER A 109 12.97 5.89 -13.40
CA SER A 109 14.08 5.27 -12.64
C SER A 109 13.64 4.44 -11.43
N ASP A 110 12.55 4.84 -10.75
CA ASP A 110 12.27 4.41 -9.36
C ASP A 110 10.88 3.74 -9.21
N ARG A 111 10.27 3.36 -10.34
CA ARG A 111 8.88 2.88 -10.39
C ARG A 111 8.69 1.45 -9.88
N ILE A 112 9.72 0.59 -9.98
CA ILE A 112 9.57 -0.86 -9.77
C ILE A 112 9.72 -1.25 -8.28
N ALA A 113 10.69 -0.67 -7.57
CA ALA A 113 11.04 -1.13 -6.22
C ALA A 113 9.89 -0.95 -5.21
N PRO A 114 9.19 0.19 -5.14
CA PRO A 114 8.13 0.39 -4.15
C PRO A 114 6.89 -0.47 -4.39
N GLY A 115 6.52 -0.72 -5.66
CA GLY A 115 5.41 -1.60 -6.02
C GLY A 115 5.66 -3.05 -5.61
N TYR A 116 6.89 -3.54 -5.80
CA TYR A 116 7.32 -4.86 -5.33
C TYR A 116 7.25 -4.98 -3.80
N ILE A 117 7.76 -3.99 -3.06
CA ILE A 117 7.74 -3.98 -1.59
C ILE A 117 6.30 -3.99 -1.06
N SER A 118 5.41 -3.19 -1.67
CA SER A 118 3.99 -3.17 -1.30
C SER A 118 3.35 -4.56 -1.47
N ARG A 119 3.57 -5.19 -2.63
CA ARG A 119 3.05 -6.52 -2.91
C ARG A 119 3.62 -7.58 -1.97
N TYR A 120 4.90 -7.51 -1.62
CA TYR A 120 5.53 -8.40 -0.65
C TYR A 120 4.78 -8.37 0.70
N TRP A 121 4.55 -7.17 1.24
CA TRP A 121 3.86 -7.02 2.51
C TRP A 121 2.39 -7.44 2.47
N TYR A 122 1.65 -7.11 1.41
CA TYR A 122 0.29 -7.64 1.27
C TYR A 122 0.27 -9.17 1.15
N THR A 123 1.26 -9.77 0.47
CA THR A 123 1.35 -11.24 0.36
C THR A 123 1.51 -11.86 1.75
N ILE A 124 2.43 -11.34 2.58
CA ILE A 124 2.57 -11.76 3.99
C ILE A 124 1.26 -11.60 4.75
N THR A 125 0.59 -10.46 4.58
CA THR A 125 -0.70 -10.18 5.25
C THR A 125 -1.76 -11.21 4.85
N THR A 126 -1.79 -11.63 3.58
CA THR A 126 -2.73 -12.67 3.11
C THR A 126 -2.38 -14.09 3.57
N GLU A 127 -1.13 -14.37 3.95
CA GLU A 127 -0.79 -15.66 4.56
C GLU A 127 -1.38 -15.77 5.97
N ILE A 128 -1.44 -14.65 6.69
CA ILE A 128 -1.99 -14.58 8.06
C ILE A 128 -3.51 -14.43 8.05
N THR A 129 -4.06 -13.60 7.16
CA THR A 129 -5.50 -13.32 7.03
C THR A 129 -6.02 -13.61 5.62
N PRO A 130 -6.05 -14.89 5.20
CA PRO A 130 -6.33 -15.29 3.83
C PRO A 130 -7.78 -15.08 3.42
N ASN A 131 -8.67 -14.69 4.33
CA ASN A 131 -10.11 -14.59 4.11
C ASN A 131 -10.56 -13.17 3.72
N VAL A 132 -9.66 -12.18 3.71
CA VAL A 132 -9.99 -10.76 3.47
C VAL A 132 -9.78 -10.38 2.01
N GLY A 133 -10.86 -10.01 1.32
CA GLY A 133 -10.86 -9.65 -0.09
C GLY A 133 -10.06 -8.40 -0.44
N ARG A 134 -10.06 -7.37 0.43
CA ARG A 134 -9.39 -6.08 0.14
C ARG A 134 -7.88 -6.24 -0.07
N LEU A 135 -7.26 -7.18 0.64
CA LEU A 135 -5.83 -7.47 0.51
C LEU A 135 -5.50 -7.97 -0.91
N TYR A 136 -6.31 -8.89 -1.44
CA TYR A 136 -6.14 -9.38 -2.81
C TYR A 136 -6.42 -8.29 -3.85
N HIS A 137 -7.39 -7.43 -3.60
CA HIS A 137 -7.62 -6.26 -4.46
C HIS A 137 -6.36 -5.36 -4.52
N HIS A 138 -5.74 -5.05 -3.38
CA HIS A 138 -4.52 -4.25 -3.35
C HIS A 138 -3.30 -4.96 -3.98
N ILE A 139 -3.18 -6.28 -3.85
CA ILE A 139 -2.18 -7.06 -4.60
C ILE A 139 -2.41 -6.95 -6.11
N ALA A 140 -3.67 -6.99 -6.56
CA ALA A 140 -4.00 -6.88 -7.97
C ALA A 140 -3.65 -5.51 -8.57
N LEU A 141 -3.76 -4.44 -7.78
CA LEU A 141 -3.41 -3.08 -8.21
C LEU A 141 -1.90 -2.81 -8.16
N THR A 142 -1.16 -3.48 -7.28
CA THR A 142 0.30 -3.40 -7.20
C THR A 142 1.00 -4.32 -8.21
N ALA A 143 0.28 -5.26 -8.82
CA ALA A 143 0.76 -6.10 -9.91
C ALA A 143 0.91 -5.28 -11.21
N LEU A 144 2.07 -4.64 -11.36
CA LEU A 144 2.49 -3.99 -12.60
C LEU A 144 2.68 -4.99 -13.76
N GLU A 145 2.82 -6.28 -13.50
CA GLU A 145 3.16 -7.26 -14.54
C GLU A 145 2.31 -8.52 -14.43
N GLY A 146 1.47 -8.75 -15.46
CA GLY A 146 0.76 -10.00 -15.69
C GLY A 146 -0.76 -9.88 -15.62
N ILE A 147 -1.40 -9.83 -16.80
CA ILE A 147 -2.85 -9.94 -16.95
C ILE A 147 -3.43 -11.05 -16.09
N LEU A 148 -2.84 -12.26 -16.16
CA LEU A 148 -3.34 -13.44 -15.48
C LEU A 148 -3.37 -13.25 -13.96
N GLN A 149 -2.31 -12.65 -13.42
CA GLN A 149 -2.18 -12.38 -12.01
C GLN A 149 -3.20 -11.34 -11.53
N ARG A 150 -3.37 -10.26 -12.29
CA ARG A 150 -4.39 -9.25 -12.00
C ARG A 150 -5.80 -9.82 -12.07
N THR A 151 -6.10 -10.65 -13.09
CA THR A 151 -7.38 -11.37 -13.19
C THR A 151 -7.61 -12.25 -11.96
N PHE A 152 -6.63 -13.08 -11.59
CA PHE A 152 -6.74 -13.99 -10.46
C PHE A 152 -7.05 -13.25 -9.16
N TYR A 153 -6.30 -12.20 -8.84
CA TYR A 153 -6.45 -11.49 -7.58
C TYR A 153 -7.70 -10.62 -7.51
N LEU A 154 -8.13 -9.99 -8.62
CA LEU A 154 -9.42 -9.29 -8.65
C LEU A 154 -10.58 -10.26 -8.48
N ALA A 155 -10.58 -11.41 -9.17
CA ALA A 155 -11.60 -12.44 -8.98
C ALA A 155 -11.61 -12.94 -7.52
N LYS A 156 -10.42 -13.22 -6.97
CA LYS A 156 -10.28 -13.66 -5.57
C LYS A 156 -10.81 -12.62 -4.58
N SER A 157 -10.58 -11.33 -4.83
CA SER A 157 -11.08 -10.27 -3.95
C SER A 157 -12.62 -10.21 -3.86
N LEU A 158 -13.32 -10.65 -4.91
CA LEU A 158 -14.79 -10.64 -5.00
C LEU A 158 -15.43 -11.94 -4.48
N CYS A 159 -14.71 -13.07 -4.52
CA CYS A 159 -15.29 -14.39 -4.28
C CYS A 159 -14.89 -15.04 -2.94
N ILE A 160 -14.09 -14.36 -2.11
CA ILE A 160 -13.58 -14.91 -0.86
C ILE A 160 -14.56 -14.75 0.31
N SER A 161 -14.26 -15.34 1.49
CA SER A 161 -15.17 -15.35 2.65
C SER A 161 -15.59 -13.95 3.13
N TYR A 162 -14.68 -12.97 3.10
CA TYR A 162 -14.99 -11.55 3.30
C TYR A 162 -14.72 -10.80 1.99
N PRO A 163 -15.68 -10.77 1.05
CA PRO A 163 -15.52 -10.10 -0.24
C PRO A 163 -15.20 -8.61 -0.09
N PHE A 164 -14.58 -8.02 -1.11
CA PHE A 164 -14.40 -6.59 -1.25
C PHE A 164 -15.18 -6.06 -2.46
N PRO A 165 -16.46 -5.65 -2.28
CA PRO A 165 -17.33 -5.23 -3.38
C PRO A 165 -16.77 -4.07 -4.21
N ASP A 166 -15.99 -3.17 -3.59
CA ASP A 166 -15.35 -2.04 -4.27
C ASP A 166 -14.34 -2.49 -5.35
N ALA A 167 -13.88 -3.75 -5.33
CA ALA A 167 -13.07 -4.32 -6.40
C ALA A 167 -13.83 -4.48 -7.73
N HIS A 168 -15.16 -4.40 -7.74
CA HIS A 168 -15.98 -4.63 -8.91
C HIS A 168 -15.67 -3.65 -10.05
N GLU A 169 -15.44 -2.38 -9.74
CA GLU A 169 -15.07 -1.37 -10.75
C GLU A 169 -13.74 -1.71 -11.42
N ALA A 170 -12.73 -2.05 -10.62
CA ALA A 170 -11.43 -2.47 -11.12
C ALA A 170 -11.51 -3.76 -11.96
N TRP A 171 -12.38 -4.70 -11.56
CA TRP A 171 -12.67 -5.91 -12.33
C TRP A 171 -13.29 -5.61 -13.69
N MET A 172 -14.34 -4.80 -13.75
CA MET A 172 -15.01 -4.45 -15.00
C MET A 172 -14.07 -3.73 -15.97
N CYS A 173 -13.25 -2.82 -15.45
CA CYS A 173 -12.28 -2.14 -16.30
C CYS A 173 -11.20 -3.09 -16.84
N HIS A 174 -10.73 -4.02 -15.99
CA HIS A 174 -9.78 -5.06 -16.40
C HIS A 174 -10.36 -5.97 -17.49
N LEU A 175 -11.61 -6.40 -17.36
CA LEU A 175 -12.28 -7.20 -18.40
C LEU A 175 -12.41 -6.46 -19.72
N LYS A 176 -12.82 -5.18 -19.70
CA LYS A 176 -12.89 -4.35 -20.90
C LYS A 176 -11.54 -4.26 -21.62
N LYS A 177 -10.45 -4.07 -20.87
CA LYS A 177 -9.08 -4.09 -21.43
C LYS A 177 -8.74 -5.43 -22.07
N LEU A 178 -9.15 -6.54 -21.47
CA LEU A 178 -8.92 -7.88 -22.02
C LEU A 178 -9.69 -8.10 -23.31
N GLU A 179 -10.95 -7.70 -23.37
CA GLU A 179 -11.76 -7.76 -24.59
C GLU A 179 -11.12 -6.94 -25.71
N CYS A 180 -10.66 -5.72 -25.43
CA CYS A 180 -9.94 -4.91 -26.41
C CYS A 180 -8.67 -5.61 -26.93
N ARG A 181 -7.90 -6.27 -26.06
CA ARG A 181 -6.68 -6.99 -26.46
C ARG A 181 -6.97 -8.26 -27.25
N LEU A 182 -8.06 -8.98 -26.94
CA LEU A 182 -8.48 -10.17 -27.66
C LEU A 182 -9.03 -9.84 -29.05
N ASN A 183 -9.67 -8.68 -29.19
CA ASN A 183 -10.23 -8.21 -30.45
C ASN A 183 -9.22 -7.42 -31.31
N ALA A 184 -8.03 -7.12 -30.79
CA ALA A 184 -6.96 -6.46 -31.54
C ALA A 184 -6.40 -7.39 -32.63
N SER A 185 -6.13 -6.82 -33.81
CA SER A 185 -5.56 -7.58 -34.92
C SER A 185 -4.12 -8.06 -34.58
N PRO A 186 -3.61 -9.16 -35.18
CA PRO A 186 -2.26 -9.67 -34.88
C PRO A 186 -1.14 -8.65 -35.16
N SER A 187 -1.40 -7.63 -35.99
CA SER A 187 -0.50 -6.52 -36.31
C SER A 187 -0.43 -5.42 -35.25
N GLU A 188 -1.38 -5.38 -34.30
CA GLU A 188 -1.46 -4.37 -33.22
C GLU A 188 -1.08 -4.94 -31.84
N VAL A 189 -0.87 -6.25 -31.74
CA VAL A 189 -0.29 -6.87 -30.55
C VAL A 189 1.19 -6.51 -30.50
N ALA A 190 1.47 -5.31 -29.98
CA ALA A 190 2.81 -4.88 -29.68
C ALA A 190 3.54 -6.00 -28.92
N ILE A 191 4.72 -6.35 -29.42
CA ILE A 191 5.66 -7.26 -28.79
C ILE A 191 5.79 -6.85 -27.31
N PRO A 192 5.75 -7.79 -26.34
CA PRO A 192 5.97 -7.46 -24.94
C PRO A 192 7.28 -6.66 -24.80
N GLY A 193 7.20 -5.42 -24.31
CA GLY A 193 8.33 -4.48 -24.23
C GLY A 193 8.24 -3.22 -25.12
N SER A 194 7.09 -2.93 -25.75
CA SER A 194 6.87 -1.63 -26.42
C SER A 194 6.45 -0.55 -25.41
N PRO A 195 7.09 0.63 -25.40
CA PRO A 195 6.81 1.71 -24.45
C PRO A 195 5.36 2.21 -24.49
N ALA A 196 4.64 2.03 -25.61
CA ALA A 196 3.24 2.44 -25.73
C ALA A 196 2.27 1.58 -24.88
N ALA A 197 2.58 0.30 -24.65
CA ALA A 197 1.76 -0.58 -23.82
C ALA A 197 1.96 -0.28 -22.32
N GLU A 198 3.19 0.08 -21.93
CA GLU A 198 3.56 0.41 -20.55
C GLU A 198 3.00 1.76 -20.09
N VAL A 199 2.87 2.73 -21.00
CA VAL A 199 2.30 4.07 -20.72
C VAL A 199 0.79 4.02 -20.49
N SER A 200 0.05 3.19 -21.25
CA SER A 200 -1.40 3.00 -21.08
C SER A 200 -1.76 2.29 -19.77
N ASP A 201 -0.94 1.33 -19.34
CA ASP A 201 -1.13 0.66 -18.05
C ASP A 201 -0.70 1.55 -16.86
N HIS A 202 0.19 2.51 -17.12
CA HIS A 202 0.66 3.48 -16.15
C HIS A 202 -0.37 4.58 -15.82
N GLU A 203 -0.90 5.31 -16.81
CA GLU A 203 -1.93 6.34 -16.59
C GLU A 203 -3.19 5.76 -15.93
N PHE A 204 -3.52 4.51 -16.25
CA PHE A 204 -4.67 3.82 -15.68
C PHE A 204 -4.45 3.38 -14.22
N ALA A 205 -3.25 2.90 -13.88
CA ALA A 205 -2.90 2.62 -12.49
C ALA A 205 -3.02 3.88 -11.64
N VAL A 206 -2.58 5.04 -12.16
CA VAL A 206 -2.74 6.34 -11.48
C VAL A 206 -4.22 6.70 -11.30
N GLY A 207 -5.06 6.58 -12.34
CA GLY A 207 -6.50 6.93 -12.26
C GLY A 207 -7.33 6.05 -11.31
N VAL A 208 -7.04 4.75 -11.20
CA VAL A 208 -7.70 3.85 -10.21
C VAL A 208 -7.19 4.11 -8.79
N ILE A 209 -5.94 4.57 -8.64
CA ILE A 209 -5.37 4.89 -7.33
C ILE A 209 -5.77 6.30 -6.84
N GLU A 210 -6.22 7.18 -7.74
CA GLU A 210 -6.85 8.46 -7.37
C GLU A 210 -8.27 8.29 -6.80
N GLY A 211 -8.94 7.17 -7.11
CA GLY A 211 -10.23 6.76 -6.56
C GLY A 211 -10.17 6.23 -5.12
N LEU A 212 -9.43 6.88 -4.21
CA LEU A 212 -9.38 6.58 -2.77
C LEU A 212 -10.76 6.80 -2.10
N LYS A 213 -11.70 5.90 -2.35
CA LYS A 213 -12.68 5.48 -1.36
C LYS A 213 -12.16 4.17 -0.80
N ILE A 214 -11.55 4.23 0.38
CA ILE A 214 -11.32 3.04 1.19
C ILE A 214 -12.32 3.18 2.33
N GLY A 215 -13.37 2.35 2.28
CA GLY A 215 -14.35 2.21 3.36
C GLY A 215 -13.69 1.65 4.62
N ASN A 216 -14.17 2.12 5.76
CA ASN A 216 -13.91 1.51 7.07
C ASN A 216 -14.28 0.03 7.10
#